data_AF-A0A7R8V106-F1
#
_entry.id   AF-A0A7R8V106-F1
#
_cell.length_a   1.000
_cell.length_b   1.000
_cell.length_c   1.000
_cell.angle_alpha   90.00
_cell.angle_beta   90.00
_cell.angle_gamma   90.00
#
_symmetry.space_group_name_H-M   'P 1'
#
loop_
_entity.id
_entity.type
_entity.pdbx_description
1 polymer ?
#
loop_
_entity_poly.entity_id
_entity_poly.type
_entity_poly.pdbx_seq_one_letter_code
_entity_poly.pdbx_strand_id
1 'polypeptide(L)'
;MRKRLQRHLVKCRESHPDVKLVRCPFNSVHQVPEPELNHHVSICPDKALIDQYRYNVAPAVKSERNEITKQPKVSCDDDWDDVQVGTYDPKTYVKNAPIVKSKAIEKLALLDGEYYTDEEDEGLAPARKKRRHADDLRSDDEN
;
A
#
# COMPACT_ATOMS: atom_id res chain seq x y z
N MET A 1 -0.97 26.62 -5.24
CA MET A 1 -0.82 26.25 -6.67
C MET A 1 -0.66 24.74 -6.94
N ARG A 2 -0.14 23.91 -6.01
CA ARG A 2 0.13 22.46 -6.25
C ARG A 2 -1.08 21.57 -6.61
N LYS A 3 -2.25 21.77 -5.99
CA LYS A 3 -3.46 20.95 -6.23
C LYS A 3 -4.02 21.06 -7.67
N ARG A 4 -3.71 22.14 -8.40
CA ARG A 4 -4.18 22.34 -9.79
C ARG A 4 -3.39 21.49 -10.79
N LEU A 5 -2.08 21.35 -10.57
CA LEU A 5 -1.19 20.60 -11.46
C LEU A 5 -1.50 19.11 -11.44
N GLN A 6 -1.69 18.50 -10.27
CA GLN A 6 -2.01 17.07 -10.16
C GLN A 6 -3.26 16.69 -10.97
N ARG A 7 -4.34 17.49 -10.89
CA ARG A 7 -5.54 17.28 -11.70
C ARG A 7 -5.30 17.51 -13.19
N HIS A 8 -4.47 18.49 -13.53
CA HIS A 8 -4.11 18.75 -14.92
C HIS A 8 -3.36 17.56 -15.53
N LEU A 9 -2.42 16.94 -14.80
CA LEU A 9 -1.67 15.78 -15.30
C LEU A 9 -2.57 14.59 -15.63
N VAL A 10 -3.62 14.36 -14.82
CA VAL A 10 -4.62 13.31 -15.11
C VAL A 10 -5.37 13.62 -16.40
N LYS A 11 -5.91 14.84 -16.52
CA LYS A 11 -6.66 15.27 -17.72
C LYS A 11 -5.80 15.33 -18.99
N CYS A 12 -4.54 15.75 -18.86
CA CYS A 12 -3.59 15.85 -19.97
C CYS A 12 -3.30 14.47 -20.58
N ARG A 13 -3.20 13.43 -19.74
CA ARG A 13 -3.07 12.04 -20.22
C ARG A 13 -4.32 11.54 -20.92
N GLU A 14 -5.50 11.93 -20.45
CA GLU A 14 -6.78 11.56 -21.07
C GLU A 14 -6.98 12.28 -22.41
N SER A 15 -6.55 13.54 -22.54
CA SER A 15 -6.73 14.34 -23.75
C SER A 15 -5.73 14.04 -24.87
N HIS A 16 -4.57 13.46 -24.55
CA HIS A 16 -3.50 13.15 -25.49
C HIS A 16 -3.06 11.68 -25.39
N PRO A 17 -3.90 10.72 -25.85
CA PRO A 17 -3.60 9.29 -25.78
C PRO A 17 -2.46 8.86 -26.72
N ASP A 18 -2.16 9.68 -27.73
CA ASP A 18 -1.07 9.53 -28.69
C ASP A 18 0.31 9.77 -28.07
N VAL A 19 0.38 10.62 -27.04
CA VAL A 19 1.64 10.95 -26.35
C VAL A 19 1.81 10.09 -25.10
N LYS A 20 2.71 9.11 -25.18
CA LYS A 20 3.06 8.27 -24.03
C LYS A 20 3.97 9.01 -23.06
N LEU A 21 3.36 9.59 -22.02
CA LEU A 21 4.06 10.21 -20.91
C LEU A 21 4.22 9.25 -19.74
N VAL A 22 5.46 9.05 -19.32
CA VAL A 22 5.88 8.25 -18.17
C VAL A 22 6.30 9.15 -17.01
N ARG A 23 6.19 8.62 -15.78
CA ARG A 23 6.54 9.35 -14.56
C ARG A 23 8.04 9.22 -14.28
N CYS A 24 8.68 10.31 -13.89
CA CYS A 24 10.06 10.25 -13.40
C CYS A 24 10.15 9.42 -12.10
N PRO A 25 11.20 8.57 -11.94
CA PRO A 25 11.44 7.82 -10.71
C PRO A 25 11.72 8.69 -9.48
N PHE A 26 12.26 9.90 -9.68
CA PHE A 26 12.68 10.80 -8.60
C PHE A 26 11.57 11.77 -8.17
N ASN A 27 10.70 12.16 -9.11
CA ASN A 27 9.59 13.07 -8.83
C ASN A 27 8.36 12.72 -9.68
N SER A 28 7.28 12.31 -9.01
CA SER A 28 6.01 11.92 -9.65
C SER A 28 5.28 13.06 -10.40
N VAL A 29 5.67 14.31 -10.18
CA VAL A 29 5.14 15.48 -10.89
C VAL A 29 5.72 15.58 -12.30
N HIS A 30 6.94 15.09 -12.52
CA HIS A 30 7.55 15.08 -13.84
C HIS A 30 6.89 14.01 -14.71
N GLN A 31 6.18 14.45 -15.74
CA GLN A 31 5.71 13.63 -16.85
C GLN A 31 6.67 13.84 -18.02
N VAL A 32 7.32 12.78 -18.48
CA VAL A 32 8.35 12.82 -19.52
C VAL A 32 7.94 11.87 -20.64
N PRO A 33 8.19 12.20 -21.92
CA PRO A 33 8.02 11.25 -23.01
C PRO A 33 8.85 9.99 -22.77
N GLU A 34 8.26 8.82 -23.02
CA GLU A 34 8.93 7.52 -22.90
C GLU A 34 10.34 7.47 -23.54
N PRO A 35 10.57 7.95 -24.78
CA PRO A 35 11.90 7.90 -25.38
C PRO A 35 12.94 8.80 -24.69
N GLU A 36 12.50 9.87 -24.02
CA GLU A 36 13.37 10.85 -23.37
C GLU A 36 13.65 10.52 -21.89
N LEU A 37 12.98 9.50 -21.34
CA LEU A 37 13.10 9.15 -19.93
C LEU A 37 14.55 8.88 -19.51
N ASN A 38 15.32 8.17 -20.33
CA ASN A 38 16.72 7.84 -20.03
C ASN A 38 17.59 9.10 -19.94
N HIS A 39 17.37 10.05 -20.85
CA HIS A 39 18.06 11.33 -20.81
C HIS A 39 17.61 12.14 -19.61
N HIS A 40 16.31 12.24 -19.35
CA HIS A 40 15.77 12.94 -18.19
C HIS A 40 16.35 12.41 -16.88
N VAL A 41 16.44 11.09 -16.69
CA VAL A 41 16.97 10.48 -15.47
C VAL A 41 18.42 10.89 -15.21
N SER A 42 19.25 11.08 -16.24
CA SER A 42 20.65 11.49 -16.03
C SER A 42 20.80 12.96 -15.63
N ILE A 43 19.88 13.84 -16.05
CA ILE A 43 19.93 15.30 -15.81
C ILE A 43 18.86 15.80 -14.83
N CYS A 44 18.06 14.92 -14.23
CA CYS A 44 16.92 15.33 -13.41
C CYS A 44 17.39 16.17 -12.21
N PRO A 45 16.82 17.37 -11.97
CA PRO A 45 17.24 18.23 -10.86
C PRO A 45 16.97 17.59 -9.50
N ASP A 46 15.89 16.81 -9.38
CA ASP A 46 15.52 16.14 -8.14
C ASP A 46 16.39 14.91 -7.83
N LYS A 47 17.20 14.45 -8.79
CA LYS A 47 18.17 13.36 -8.57
C LYS A 47 19.22 13.78 -7.54
N ALA A 48 19.67 15.04 -7.55
CA ALA A 48 20.69 15.54 -6.65
C ALA A 48 20.30 15.40 -5.16
N LEU A 49 19.02 15.62 -4.83
CA LEU A 49 18.51 15.47 -3.47
C LEU A 49 18.57 14.01 -2.99
N ILE A 50 18.19 13.09 -3.87
CA ILE A 50 18.21 11.65 -3.58
C ILE A 50 19.65 11.14 -3.48
N ASP A 51 20.51 11.59 -4.39
CA ASP A 51 21.94 11.25 -4.37
C ASP A 51 22.62 11.79 -3.11
N GLN A 52 22.28 13.01 -2.67
CA GLN A 52 22.76 13.54 -1.40
C GLN A 52 22.35 12.63 -0.24
N TYR A 53 21.10 12.19 -0.16
CA TYR A 53 20.69 11.28 0.90
C TYR A 53 21.37 9.90 0.80
N ARG A 54 21.58 9.39 -0.43
CA ARG A 54 22.16 8.06 -0.67
C ARG A 54 23.67 8.00 -0.45
N TYR A 55 24.39 9.02 -0.90
CA TYR A 55 25.85 9.01 -0.99
C TYR A 55 26.51 9.99 -0.03
N ASN A 56 25.82 11.07 0.38
CA ASN A 56 26.26 11.88 1.51
C ASN A 56 25.77 11.25 2.82
N VAL A 57 26.08 9.96 3.00
CA VAL A 57 26.48 9.49 4.32
C VAL A 57 27.80 10.23 4.56
N ALA A 58 27.72 11.43 5.15
CA ALA A 58 28.90 12.00 5.76
C ALA A 58 29.55 10.85 6.56
N PRO A 59 30.89 10.71 6.60
CA PRO A 59 31.46 9.93 7.69
C PRO A 59 30.77 10.42 8.95
N ALA A 60 30.54 9.58 9.94
CA ALA A 60 30.01 10.04 11.20
C ALA A 60 31.00 11.05 11.85
N VAL A 61 31.18 12.26 11.28
CA VAL A 61 31.02 13.48 12.03
C VAL A 61 29.73 13.21 12.74
N LYS A 62 29.91 12.77 13.99
CA LYS A 62 29.06 13.14 15.09
C LYS A 62 28.64 14.54 14.71
N SER A 63 27.49 14.68 14.05
CA SER A 63 26.89 15.99 14.03
C SER A 63 26.83 16.25 15.51
N GLU A 64 27.49 17.31 15.95
CA GLU A 64 27.11 17.93 17.19
C GLU A 64 25.65 18.25 16.92
N ARG A 65 24.78 17.24 17.15
CA ARG A 65 23.36 17.34 17.16
C ARG A 65 23.22 18.38 18.22
N ASN A 66 23.05 19.59 17.71
CA ASN A 66 23.05 20.86 18.40
C ASN A 66 22.67 20.55 19.85
N GLU A 67 23.55 20.82 20.82
CA GLU A 67 23.28 20.43 22.20
C GLU A 67 21.93 20.97 22.71
N ILE A 68 21.37 21.99 22.04
CA ILE A 68 20.04 22.56 22.22
C ILE A 68 18.89 21.58 21.85
N THR A 69 19.13 20.61 20.95
CA THR A 69 18.17 19.55 20.55
C THR A 69 18.31 18.26 21.34
N LYS A 70 19.26 18.18 22.29
CA LYS A 70 19.27 17.11 23.30
C LYS A 70 18.14 17.40 24.28
N GLN A 71 16.91 17.06 23.88
CA GLN A 71 15.81 16.98 24.82
C GLN A 71 16.24 16.08 26.00
N PRO A 72 16.03 16.52 27.26
CA PRO A 72 16.37 15.69 28.41
C PRO A 72 15.70 14.34 28.20
N LYS A 73 16.43 13.25 28.49
CA LYS A 73 15.83 11.93 28.53
C LYS A 73 14.74 11.96 29.59
N VAL A 74 13.50 12.13 29.15
CA VAL A 74 12.34 11.99 30.01
C VAL A 74 12.30 10.51 30.36
N SER A 75 12.45 10.19 31.65
CA SER A 75 12.08 8.86 32.16
C SER A 75 10.57 8.80 32.02
N CYS A 76 10.10 8.15 30.96
CA CYS A 76 8.70 7.84 30.81
C CYS A 76 8.55 6.44 31.41
N ASP A 77 7.84 6.34 32.53
CA ASP A 77 7.48 5.06 33.16
C ASP A 77 6.32 4.36 32.41
N ASP A 78 5.85 4.96 31.31
CA ASP A 78 4.76 4.48 30.46
C ASP A 78 5.34 3.76 29.24
N ASP A 79 5.94 2.59 29.49
CA ASP A 79 6.29 1.66 28.43
C ASP A 79 5.01 0.95 27.98
N TRP A 80 4.66 1.14 26.70
CA TRP A 80 3.49 0.50 26.10
C TRP A 80 3.66 -1.03 25.99
N ASP A 81 4.86 -1.53 26.26
CA ASP A 81 5.20 -2.96 26.24
C ASP A 81 5.20 -3.63 27.63
N ASP A 82 5.04 -2.89 28.73
CA ASP A 82 5.10 -3.43 30.10
C ASP A 82 3.81 -4.13 30.55
N VAL A 83 2.74 -4.01 29.78
CA VAL A 83 1.46 -4.64 30.09
C VAL A 83 1.43 -6.09 29.56
N GLN A 84 1.80 -7.04 30.41
CA GLN A 84 1.59 -8.47 30.15
C GLN A 84 0.09 -8.81 30.24
N VAL A 85 -0.66 -8.45 29.19
CA VAL A 85 -2.05 -8.87 29.00
C VAL A 85 -2.06 -10.11 28.12
N GLY A 86 -2.84 -11.12 28.50
CA GLY A 86 -3.02 -12.30 27.67
C GLY A 86 -3.60 -11.97 26.29
N THR A 87 -3.37 -12.84 25.31
CA THR A 87 -3.92 -12.68 23.96
C THR A 87 -5.43 -12.49 24.01
N TYR A 88 -5.92 -11.39 23.43
CA TYR A 88 -7.35 -11.15 23.32
C TYR A 88 -8.02 -12.26 22.51
N ASP A 89 -8.93 -13.03 23.13
CA ASP A 89 -9.73 -14.03 22.43
C ASP A 89 -11.11 -13.46 22.08
N PRO A 90 -11.38 -13.14 20.79
CA PRO A 90 -12.66 -12.59 20.37
C PRO A 90 -13.83 -13.56 20.62
N LYS A 91 -13.60 -14.88 20.64
CA LYS A 91 -14.65 -15.88 20.88
C LYS A 91 -15.14 -15.82 22.32
N THR A 92 -14.26 -15.63 23.29
CA THR A 92 -14.64 -15.48 24.70
C THR A 92 -15.38 -14.17 24.92
N TYR A 93 -14.90 -13.08 24.32
CA TYR A 93 -15.53 -11.76 24.42
C TYR A 93 -16.97 -11.78 23.85
N VAL A 94 -17.16 -12.33 22.65
CA VAL A 94 -18.48 -12.42 22.00
C VAL A 94 -19.49 -13.25 22.80
N LYS A 95 -19.04 -14.23 23.59
CA LYS A 95 -19.92 -15.04 24.45
C LYS A 95 -20.41 -14.25 25.67
N ASN A 96 -19.54 -13.47 26.28
CA ASN A 96 -19.78 -12.87 27.60
C ASN A 96 -20.22 -11.40 27.54
N ALA A 97 -19.93 -10.69 26.44
CA ALA A 97 -20.25 -9.28 26.30
C ALA A 97 -21.75 -9.05 26.04
N PRO A 98 -22.35 -7.97 26.57
CA PRO A 98 -23.74 -7.59 26.30
C PRO A 98 -23.87 -6.96 24.91
N ILE A 99 -23.67 -7.77 23.87
CA ILE A 99 -23.78 -7.37 22.47
C ILE A 99 -25.07 -7.89 21.83
N VAL A 100 -25.74 -7.04 21.05
CA VAL A 100 -26.93 -7.44 20.29
C VAL A 100 -26.48 -8.31 19.11
N LYS A 101 -26.80 -9.61 19.17
CA LYS A 101 -26.51 -10.56 18.09
C LYS A 101 -27.71 -10.62 17.14
N SER A 102 -27.49 -10.41 15.84
CA SER A 102 -28.53 -10.61 14.85
C SER A 102 -28.72 -12.11 14.57
N LYS A 103 -29.97 -12.56 14.45
CA LYS A 103 -30.31 -13.97 14.16
C LYS A 103 -29.72 -14.50 12.84
N ALA A 104 -29.26 -13.61 11.95
CA ALA A 104 -28.65 -13.97 10.68
C ALA A 104 -27.22 -14.52 10.80
N ILE A 105 -26.47 -14.13 11.85
CA ILE A 105 -25.05 -14.51 12.01
C ILE A 105 -24.89 -15.93 12.57
N GLU A 106 -25.85 -16.42 13.35
CA GLU A 106 -25.81 -17.76 13.97
C GLU A 106 -25.78 -18.89 12.91
N LYS A 107 -26.36 -18.64 11.73
CA LYS A 107 -26.35 -19.59 10.60
C LYS A 107 -25.01 -19.63 9.84
N LEU A 108 -24.17 -18.62 9.97
CA LEU A 108 -22.88 -18.51 9.27
C LEU A 108 -21.73 -19.15 10.06
N ALA A 109 -21.85 -19.28 11.38
CA ALA A 109 -20.80 -19.89 12.22
C ALA A 109 -20.66 -21.43 12.03
N LEU A 110 -21.63 -22.07 11.37
CA LEU A 110 -21.63 -23.51 11.11
C LEU A 110 -20.97 -23.90 9.78
N LEU A 111 -20.61 -22.92 8.96
CA LEU A 111 -20.02 -23.10 7.63
C LEU A 111 -18.69 -22.35 7.59
N ASP A 112 -17.63 -23.09 7.89
CA ASP A 112 -16.22 -22.84 7.60
C ASP A 112 -15.60 -21.53 8.13
N GLY A 113 -14.76 -21.69 9.15
CA GLY A 113 -13.93 -20.62 9.70
C GLY A 113 -12.50 -21.10 9.90
N GLU A 114 -11.84 -21.55 8.83
CA GLU A 114 -10.38 -21.55 8.78
C GLU A 114 -9.93 -20.08 8.89
N TYR A 115 -9.38 -19.73 10.05
CA TYR A 115 -8.71 -18.45 10.24
C TYR A 115 -7.33 -18.53 9.58
N TYR A 116 -6.86 -17.43 9.01
CA TYR A 116 -5.48 -17.33 8.52
C TYR A 116 -4.54 -17.41 9.74
N THR A 117 -3.93 -18.58 9.95
CA THR A 117 -2.74 -18.71 10.79
C THR A 117 -1.55 -18.33 9.93
N ASP A 118 -0.74 -17.38 10.40
CA ASP A 118 0.53 -16.97 9.77
C ASP A 118 1.60 -18.08 9.88
N GLU A 119 1.27 -19.31 9.50
CA GLU A 119 2.22 -20.41 9.38
C GLU A 119 2.54 -20.58 7.89
N GLU A 120 3.65 -19.96 7.51
CA GLU A 120 4.58 -20.35 6.44
C GLU A 120 3.96 -21.06 5.23
N ASP A 121 3.56 -20.29 4.19
CA ASP A 121 3.33 -20.88 2.88
C ASP A 121 4.09 -20.12 1.79
N GLU A 122 5.14 -20.80 1.31
CA GLU A 122 5.87 -20.44 0.11
C GLU A 122 4.93 -20.53 -1.10
N GLY A 123 4.55 -19.36 -1.62
CA GLY A 123 4.24 -19.16 -3.04
C GLY A 123 3.18 -20.08 -3.66
N LEU A 124 1.93 -19.64 -3.67
CA LEU A 124 0.97 -20.09 -4.69
C LEU A 124 0.05 -18.97 -5.20
N ALA A 125 0.08 -18.77 -6.52
CA ALA A 125 -0.53 -17.65 -7.23
C ALA A 125 -2.08 -17.64 -7.16
N PRO A 126 -2.74 -16.46 -7.21
CA PRO A 126 -4.19 -16.39 -7.04
C PRO A 126 -4.99 -16.94 -8.24
N ALA A 127 -5.94 -17.81 -7.94
CA ALA A 127 -6.82 -18.48 -8.89
C ALA A 127 -7.77 -17.51 -9.64
N ARG A 128 -7.86 -17.67 -10.97
CA ARG A 128 -8.79 -16.94 -11.86
C ARG A 128 -10.24 -17.37 -11.58
N LYS A 129 -11.11 -16.41 -11.22
CA LYS A 129 -12.56 -16.64 -11.14
C LYS A 129 -13.14 -16.90 -12.53
N LYS A 130 -13.62 -18.12 -12.80
CA LYS A 130 -14.41 -18.44 -14.00
C LYS A 130 -15.79 -17.79 -13.88
N ARG A 131 -16.13 -16.87 -14.78
CA ARG A 131 -17.49 -16.34 -14.95
C ARG A 131 -18.37 -17.48 -15.50
N ARG A 132 -19.46 -17.79 -14.82
CA ARG A 132 -20.50 -18.68 -15.34
C ARG A 132 -21.32 -17.90 -16.36
N HIS A 133 -21.41 -18.39 -17.60
CA HIS A 133 -22.43 -17.98 -18.56
C HIS A 133 -23.45 -19.11 -18.63
N ALA A 134 -24.71 -18.78 -18.38
CA ALA A 134 -25.84 -19.70 -18.54
C ALA A 134 -26.25 -19.76 -20.03
N ASP A 135 -26.83 -20.90 -20.37
CA ASP A 135 -27.11 -21.45 -21.68
C ASP A 135 -28.02 -20.59 -22.59
N ASP A 136 -27.81 -20.71 -23.90
CA ASP A 136 -28.91 -20.74 -24.87
C ASP A 136 -28.51 -21.66 -26.05
N LEU A 137 -29.07 -22.86 -26.04
CA LEU A 137 -29.12 -23.77 -27.18
C LEU A 137 -30.21 -23.29 -28.13
N ARG A 138 -29.86 -22.95 -29.36
CA ARG A 138 -30.77 -23.09 -30.50
C ARG A 138 -30.01 -23.62 -31.71
N SER A 139 -30.35 -24.85 -32.02
CA SER A 139 -30.05 -25.58 -33.24
C SER A 139 -30.54 -24.81 -34.47
N ASP A 140 -29.81 -24.93 -35.58
CA ASP A 140 -30.27 -25.59 -36.81
C ASP A 140 -29.56 -25.06 -38.08
N ASP A 141 -29.14 -26.03 -38.89
CA ASP A 141 -28.98 -26.03 -40.35
C ASP A 141 -27.75 -25.41 -41.05
N GLU A 142 -26.89 -26.34 -41.49
CA GLU A 142 -26.34 -26.56 -42.84
C GLU A 142 -26.18 -25.36 -43.81
N ASN A 143 -24.92 -25.12 -44.22
CA ASN A 143 -24.37 -25.31 -45.57
C ASN A 143 -23.09 -24.48 -45.77
#